data_AF-A0A9X8DL03-F1
#
_entry.id   AF-A0A9X8DL03-F1
#
_cell.length_a   1.000
_cell.length_b   1.000
_cell.length_c   1.000
_cell.angle_alpha   90.00
_cell.angle_beta   90.00
_cell.angle_gamma   90.00
#
_symmetry.space_group_name_H-M   'P 1'
#
loop_
_entity.id
_entity.type
_entity.pdbx_description
1 polymer ?
#
loop_
_entity_poly.entity_id
_entity_poly.type
_entity_poly.pdbx_seq_one_letter_code
_entity_poly.pdbx_strand_id
1 'polypeptide(L)'
;MHDKAIAVWTVDSELRLISAFQQQATKPKHVAAGGKNLREPGWQCVLEALQPFGFDSTGQLQSKWRRMKCDFADYAFLLNLSGFGDGFSDDKWGELDVGRPKSKLSRFKDKPYQHWEAMSSVIGDSMARGDNIVSASGIVQGMSTAEDV
;
A
#
# COMPACT_ATOMS: atom_id res chain seq x y z
N MET A 1 -25.96 27.00 -10.14
CA MET A 1 -25.09 25.87 -10.53
C MET A 1 -23.85 25.95 -9.64
N HIS A 2 -23.65 25.00 -8.73
CA HIS A 2 -22.42 24.99 -7.92
C HIS A 2 -21.36 24.28 -8.76
N ASP A 3 -20.21 24.93 -8.98
CA ASP A 3 -19.05 24.28 -9.57
C ASP A 3 -18.72 23.06 -8.73
N LYS A 4 -18.90 21.88 -9.30
CA LYS A 4 -18.57 20.62 -8.64
C LYS A 4 -17.04 20.58 -8.57
N ALA A 5 -16.48 20.71 -7.38
CA ALA A 5 -15.04 20.59 -7.18
C ALA A 5 -14.54 19.30 -7.83
N ILE A 6 -13.57 19.40 -8.73
CA ILE A 6 -12.97 18.25 -9.39
C ILE A 6 -12.11 17.52 -8.36
N ALA A 7 -12.35 16.23 -8.18
CA ALA A 7 -11.54 15.40 -7.29
C ALA A 7 -10.09 15.35 -7.78
N VAL A 8 -9.15 15.69 -6.89
CA VAL A 8 -7.71 15.60 -7.16
C VAL A 8 -7.06 14.78 -6.05
N TRP A 9 -6.32 13.74 -6.44
CA TRP A 9 -5.51 12.97 -5.51
C TRP A 9 -4.23 13.75 -5.15
N THR A 10 -4.29 14.47 -4.05
CA THR A 10 -3.16 15.09 -3.37
C THR A 10 -2.73 14.26 -2.16
N VAL A 11 -1.55 14.53 -1.62
CA VAL A 11 -1.07 13.93 -0.36
C VAL A 11 -2.11 14.11 0.76
N ASP A 12 -2.72 15.29 0.88
CA ASP A 12 -3.75 15.56 1.89
C ASP A 12 -4.99 14.68 1.69
N SER A 13 -5.50 14.58 0.47
CA SER A 13 -6.66 13.72 0.17
C SER A 13 -6.38 12.23 0.40
N GLU A 14 -5.14 11.79 0.16
CA GLU A 14 -4.69 10.42 0.43
C GLU A 14 -4.60 10.15 1.94
N LEU A 15 -4.09 11.10 2.73
CA LEU A 15 -4.09 11.01 4.19
C LEU A 15 -5.51 10.99 4.76
N ARG A 16 -6.43 11.79 4.19
CA ARG A 16 -7.86 11.74 4.55
C ARG A 16 -8.47 10.38 4.25
N LEU A 17 -8.14 9.78 3.10
CA LEU A 17 -8.57 8.42 2.77
C LEU A 17 -8.08 7.40 3.80
N ILE A 18 -6.80 7.45 4.17
CA ILE A 18 -6.22 6.54 5.19
C ILE A 18 -6.95 6.71 6.53
N SER A 19 -7.10 7.95 7.00
CA SER A 19 -7.75 8.25 8.28
C SER A 19 -9.21 7.80 8.29
N ALA A 20 -9.97 8.11 7.24
CA ALA A 20 -11.37 7.72 7.13
C ALA A 20 -11.52 6.19 7.09
N PHE A 21 -10.64 5.50 6.36
CA PHE A 21 -10.59 4.04 6.34
C PHE A 21 -10.33 3.47 7.74
N GLN A 22 -9.31 3.97 8.46
CA GLN A 22 -8.96 3.51 9.80
C GLN A 22 -10.15 3.62 10.77
N GLN A 23 -10.84 4.77 10.76
CA GLN A 23 -12.01 4.99 11.60
C GLN A 23 -13.11 3.94 11.36
N GLN A 24 -13.34 3.55 10.10
CA GLN A 24 -14.33 2.51 9.79
C GLN A 24 -13.81 1.10 10.09
N ALA A 25 -12.50 0.87 9.97
CA ALA A 25 -11.87 -0.42 10.27
C ALA A 25 -11.97 -0.80 11.77
N THR A 26 -12.18 0.18 12.66
CA THR A 26 -12.46 -0.09 14.07
C THR A 26 -13.85 -0.71 14.33
N LYS A 27 -14.78 -0.61 13.36
CA LYS A 27 -16.19 -0.99 13.52
C LYS A 27 -16.44 -2.38 12.91
N PRO A 28 -16.72 -3.44 13.71
CA PRO A 28 -16.84 -4.80 13.19
C PRO A 28 -17.84 -4.96 12.04
N LYS A 29 -18.98 -4.26 12.10
CA LYS A 29 -20.01 -4.28 11.04
C LYS A 29 -19.53 -3.75 9.68
N HIS A 30 -18.48 -2.94 9.65
CA HIS A 30 -17.93 -2.32 8.44
C HIS A 30 -16.75 -3.11 7.86
N VAL A 31 -16.25 -4.13 8.55
CA VAL A 31 -15.04 -4.86 8.18
C VAL A 31 -15.42 -6.18 7.51
N ALA A 32 -14.72 -6.51 6.42
CA ALA A 32 -14.90 -7.77 5.71
C ALA A 32 -14.30 -8.94 6.52
N ALA A 33 -14.72 -10.16 6.20
CA ALA A 33 -14.11 -11.36 6.79
C ALA A 33 -12.58 -11.31 6.59
N GLY A 34 -11.84 -11.58 7.67
CA GLY A 34 -10.37 -11.52 7.68
C GLY A 34 -9.75 -10.16 7.99
N GLY A 35 -10.54 -9.11 8.32
CA GLY A 35 -10.02 -7.89 8.96
C GLY A 35 -9.27 -6.90 8.06
N LYS A 36 -8.89 -7.33 6.84
CA LYS A 36 -7.95 -6.60 5.96
C LYS A 36 -8.63 -5.59 5.01
N ASN A 37 -9.96 -5.47 5.04
CA ASN A 37 -10.69 -4.57 4.16
C ASN A 37 -12.06 -4.15 4.72
N LEU A 38 -12.64 -3.09 4.17
CA LEU A 38 -14.02 -2.67 4.47
C LEU A 38 -15.04 -3.38 3.57
N ARG A 39 -16.24 -3.60 4.12
CA ARG A 39 -17.47 -3.92 3.39
C ARG A 39 -18.06 -2.65 2.78
N GLU A 40 -19.04 -2.80 1.90
CA GLU A 40 -19.67 -1.65 1.22
C GLU A 40 -20.22 -0.57 2.18
N PRO A 41 -20.88 -0.91 3.33
CA PRO A 41 -21.30 0.12 4.28
C PRO A 41 -20.13 0.93 4.86
N GLY A 42 -18.97 0.28 5.07
CA GLY A 42 -17.75 0.97 5.51
C GLY A 42 -17.22 1.90 4.43
N TRP A 43 -17.16 1.44 3.18
CA TRP A 43 -16.75 2.25 2.03
C TRP A 43 -17.68 3.44 1.79
N GLN A 44 -18.98 3.27 2.00
CA GLN A 44 -19.96 4.35 1.89
C GLN A 44 -19.68 5.45 2.93
N CYS A 45 -19.39 5.09 4.18
CA CYS A 45 -18.99 6.07 5.20
C CYS A 45 -17.66 6.77 4.85
N VAL A 46 -16.72 6.07 4.22
CA VAL A 46 -15.47 6.70 3.74
C VAL A 46 -15.77 7.68 2.61
N LEU A 47 -16.70 7.35 1.71
CA LEU A 47 -17.13 8.25 0.64
C LEU A 47 -17.79 9.50 1.20
N GLU A 48 -18.70 9.38 2.15
CA GLU A 48 -19.35 10.52 2.83
C GLU A 48 -18.31 11.48 3.43
N ALA A 49 -17.22 10.95 4.00
CA ALA A 49 -16.13 11.76 4.55
C ALA A 49 -15.31 12.49 3.47
N LEU A 50 -15.21 11.94 2.26
CA LEU A 50 -14.42 12.49 1.16
C LEU A 50 -15.26 13.31 0.15
N GLN A 51 -16.58 13.22 0.20
CA GLN A 51 -17.51 13.95 -0.67
C GLN A 51 -17.29 15.48 -0.69
N PRO A 52 -17.04 16.15 0.44
CA PRO A 52 -16.74 17.59 0.44
C PRO A 52 -15.50 17.98 -0.39
N PHE A 53 -14.63 17.01 -0.72
CA PHE A 53 -13.41 17.22 -1.51
C PHE A 53 -13.57 16.78 -2.98
N GLY A 54 -14.81 16.54 -3.44
CA GLY A 54 -15.13 16.25 -4.84
C GLY A 54 -15.20 14.77 -5.20
N PHE A 55 -14.93 13.85 -4.27
CA PHE A 55 -15.03 12.40 -4.51
C PHE A 55 -16.49 11.93 -4.44
N ASP A 56 -16.93 11.11 -5.39
CA ASP A 56 -18.35 10.76 -5.55
C ASP A 56 -18.61 9.26 -5.78
N SER A 57 -17.59 8.40 -5.66
CA SER A 57 -17.74 6.96 -5.88
C SER A 57 -16.88 6.13 -4.94
N THR A 58 -17.45 5.07 -4.36
CA THR A 58 -16.68 4.11 -3.55
C THR A 58 -15.64 3.37 -4.39
N GLY A 59 -15.92 3.13 -5.68
CA GLY A 59 -15.01 2.45 -6.60
C GLY A 59 -13.70 3.21 -6.84
N GLN A 60 -13.73 4.55 -6.93
CA GLN A 60 -12.49 5.33 -7.06
C GLN A 60 -11.66 5.28 -5.77
N LEU A 61 -12.30 5.33 -4.61
CA LEU A 61 -11.63 5.24 -3.32
C LEU A 61 -11.00 3.85 -3.12
N GLN A 62 -11.74 2.79 -3.44
CA GLN A 62 -11.26 1.41 -3.41
C GLN A 62 -10.06 1.18 -4.33
N SER A 63 -10.12 1.74 -5.54
CA SER A 63 -9.03 1.65 -6.52
C SER A 63 -7.77 2.37 -6.01
N LYS A 64 -7.94 3.57 -5.44
CA LYS A 64 -6.85 4.33 -4.84
C LYS A 64 -6.25 3.59 -3.64
N TRP A 65 -7.09 3.09 -2.74
CA TRP A 65 -6.67 2.30 -1.58
C TRP A 65 -5.86 1.06 -1.99
N ARG A 66 -6.32 0.32 -3.01
CA ARG A 66 -5.57 -0.82 -3.55
C ARG A 66 -4.19 -0.41 -4.03
N ARG A 67 -4.09 0.70 -4.76
CA ARG A 67 -2.79 1.21 -5.23
C ARG A 67 -1.87 1.59 -4.08
N MET A 68 -2.38 2.29 -3.07
CA MET A 68 -1.60 2.67 -1.87
C MET A 68 -1.10 1.46 -1.10
N LYS A 69 -1.90 0.38 -1.00
CA LYS A 69 -1.43 -0.89 -0.40
C LYS A 69 -0.31 -1.55 -1.21
N CYS A 70 -0.37 -1.49 -2.54
CA CYS A 70 0.74 -1.96 -3.38
C CYS A 70 2.00 -1.12 -3.15
N ASP A 71 1.88 0.21 -3.16
CA ASP A 71 3.01 1.10 -2.91
C ASP A 71 3.63 0.87 -1.52
N PHE A 72 2.80 0.65 -0.50
CA PHE A 72 3.25 0.26 0.84
C PHE A 72 4.02 -1.07 0.84
N ALA A 73 3.49 -2.11 0.19
CA ALA A 73 4.15 -3.42 0.13
C ALA A 73 5.49 -3.38 -0.63
N ASP A 74 5.54 -2.59 -1.71
CA ASP A 74 6.76 -2.37 -2.48
C ASP A 74 7.82 -1.63 -1.67
N TYR A 75 7.41 -0.60 -0.92
CA TYR A 75 8.32 0.14 -0.05
C TYR A 75 8.78 -0.70 1.15
N ALA A 76 7.90 -1.50 1.75
CA ALA A 76 8.25 -2.46 2.80
C ALA A 76 9.27 -3.50 2.30
N PHE A 77 9.13 -3.96 1.05
CA PHE A 77 10.12 -4.83 0.42
C PHE A 77 11.49 -4.14 0.31
N LEU A 78 11.53 -2.88 -0.15
CA LEU A 78 12.77 -2.10 -0.23
C LEU A 78 13.44 -1.91 1.14
N LEU A 79 12.68 -1.61 2.18
CA LEU A 79 13.19 -1.48 3.56
C LEU A 79 13.87 -2.75 4.08
N ASN A 80 13.45 -3.92 3.60
CA ASN A 80 14.04 -5.20 3.98
C ASN A 80 15.26 -5.60 3.12
N LEU A 81 15.60 -4.84 2.08
CA LEU A 81 16.78 -5.10 1.27
C LEU A 81 18.02 -4.49 1.92
N SER A 82 19.08 -5.30 2.02
CA SER A 82 20.40 -4.83 2.45
C SER A 82 20.88 -3.71 1.56
N GLY A 83 21.35 -2.61 2.16
CA GLY A 83 21.88 -1.44 1.47
C GLY A 83 20.85 -0.41 0.99
N PHE A 84 19.53 -0.62 1.21
CA PHE A 84 18.53 0.38 0.78
C PHE A 84 18.70 1.72 1.50
N GLY A 85 18.96 1.70 2.81
CA GLY A 85 19.16 2.91 3.62
C GLY A 85 20.43 3.70 3.26
N ASP A 86 21.45 3.02 2.76
CA ASP A 86 22.71 3.62 2.30
C ASP A 86 22.61 4.13 0.84
N GLY A 87 21.52 3.77 0.16
CA GLY A 87 21.26 4.09 -1.24
C GLY A 87 21.69 2.98 -2.20
N PHE A 88 20.86 2.75 -3.21
CA PHE A 88 21.16 1.86 -4.33
C PHE A 88 21.75 2.62 -5.51
N SER A 89 22.66 1.97 -6.25
CA SER A 89 23.11 2.44 -7.55
C SER A 89 22.00 2.40 -8.59
N ASP A 90 22.16 3.15 -9.69
CA ASP A 90 21.20 3.18 -10.80
C ASP A 90 21.03 1.81 -11.44
N ASP A 91 22.13 1.06 -11.59
CA ASP A 91 22.10 -0.32 -12.08
C ASP A 91 21.26 -1.22 -11.18
N LYS A 92 21.39 -1.05 -9.85
CA LYS A 92 20.62 -1.85 -8.90
C LYS A 92 19.12 -1.53 -8.97
N TRP A 93 18.76 -0.27 -9.15
CA TRP A 93 17.37 0.11 -9.41
C TRP A 93 16.84 -0.50 -10.72
N GLY A 94 17.67 -0.55 -11.76
CA GLY A 94 17.35 -1.22 -13.02
C GLY A 94 17.06 -2.71 -12.85
N GLU A 95 17.92 -3.44 -12.12
CA GLU A 95 17.69 -4.86 -11.79
C GLU A 95 16.37 -5.08 -11.03
N LEU A 96 16.11 -4.25 -10.03
CA LEU A 96 14.90 -4.33 -9.20
C LEU A 96 13.62 -4.11 -10.03
N ASP A 97 13.65 -3.15 -10.97
CA ASP A 97 12.54 -2.86 -11.86
C ASP A 97 12.29 -4.00 -12.87
N VAL A 98 13.34 -4.62 -13.40
CA VAL A 98 13.23 -5.79 -14.30
C VAL A 98 12.57 -6.97 -13.59
N GLY A 99 12.92 -7.22 -12.32
CA GLY A 99 12.28 -8.26 -11.52
C GLY A 99 10.81 -7.98 -11.18
N ARG A 100 10.34 -6.73 -11.33
CA ARG A 100 8.99 -6.29 -10.97
C ARG A 100 8.38 -5.35 -12.02
N PRO A 101 8.09 -5.83 -13.24
CA PRO A 101 7.66 -4.98 -14.35
C PRO A 101 6.33 -4.24 -14.10
N LYS A 102 5.47 -4.77 -13.21
CA LYS A 102 4.20 -4.13 -12.82
C LYS A 102 4.37 -3.06 -11.74
N SER A 103 5.54 -2.99 -11.12
CA SER A 103 5.86 -2.08 -10.03
C SER A 103 7.31 -1.61 -10.13
N LYS A 104 7.52 -0.51 -10.86
CA LYS A 104 8.83 0.15 -10.93
C LYS A 104 9.20 0.70 -9.56
N LEU A 105 10.09 0.01 -8.85
CA LEU A 105 10.56 0.35 -7.51
C LEU A 105 11.43 1.60 -7.51
N SER A 106 12.11 1.88 -8.63
CA SER A 106 12.90 3.10 -8.85
C SER A 106 12.15 4.40 -8.59
N ARG A 107 10.81 4.40 -8.61
CA ARG A 107 9.98 5.55 -8.21
C ARG A 107 10.21 6.03 -6.77
N PHE A 108 10.80 5.18 -5.92
CA PHE A 108 11.14 5.50 -4.54
C PHE A 108 12.60 5.93 -4.34
N LYS A 109 13.39 5.99 -5.41
CA LYS A 109 14.81 6.38 -5.38
C LYS A 109 15.00 7.77 -4.76
N ASP A 110 14.29 8.76 -5.31
CA ASP A 110 14.48 10.17 -4.92
C ASP A 110 13.49 10.62 -3.86
N LYS A 111 12.35 9.92 -3.74
CA LYS A 111 11.27 10.26 -2.82
C LYS A 111 10.80 9.03 -2.05
N PRO A 112 11.02 8.95 -0.73
CA PRO A 112 10.50 7.85 0.07
C PRO A 112 8.97 7.81 0.03
N TYR A 113 8.39 6.66 0.34
CA TYR A 113 6.94 6.53 0.40
C TYR A 113 6.35 7.40 1.51
N GLN A 114 5.81 8.55 1.13
CA GLN A 114 5.37 9.61 2.03
C GLN A 114 4.23 9.21 2.99
N HIS A 115 3.53 8.11 2.71
CA HIS A 115 2.43 7.60 3.54
C HIS A 115 2.84 6.43 4.43
N TRP A 116 4.14 6.13 4.54
CA TRP A 116 4.65 4.98 5.28
C TRP A 116 4.08 4.91 6.71
N GLU A 117 4.21 5.98 7.49
CA GLU A 117 3.76 6.02 8.88
C GLU A 117 2.24 5.79 8.99
N ALA A 118 1.46 6.55 8.22
CA ALA A 118 -0.01 6.48 8.25
C ALA A 118 -0.52 5.09 7.80
N MET A 119 0.03 4.54 6.71
CA MET A 119 -0.34 3.22 6.22
C MET A 119 0.13 2.11 7.17
N SER A 120 1.31 2.23 7.78
CA SER A 120 1.83 1.26 8.76
C SER A 120 0.93 1.16 9.98
N SER A 121 0.40 2.27 10.48
CA SER A 121 -0.56 2.25 11.59
C SER A 121 -1.84 1.49 11.20
N VAL A 122 -2.43 1.81 10.04
CA VAL A 122 -3.69 1.17 9.62
C VAL A 122 -3.53 -0.30 9.26
N ILE A 123 -2.45 -0.64 8.55
CA ILE A 123 -2.17 -2.02 8.16
C ILE A 123 -1.71 -2.82 9.37
N GLY A 124 -0.85 -2.27 10.23
CA GLY A 124 -0.38 -2.91 11.46
C GLY A 124 -1.51 -3.25 12.44
N ASP A 125 -2.43 -2.31 12.66
CA ASP A 125 -3.64 -2.53 13.47
C ASP A 125 -4.57 -3.60 12.84
N SER A 126 -4.59 -3.68 11.50
CA SER A 126 -5.35 -4.69 10.76
C SER A 126 -4.67 -6.07 10.76
N MET A 127 -3.33 -6.12 10.80
CA MET A 127 -2.52 -7.33 10.91
C MET A 127 -2.57 -7.95 12.30
N ALA A 128 -2.72 -7.14 13.36
CA ALA A 128 -2.98 -7.64 14.71
C ALA A 128 -4.32 -8.39 14.84
N ARG A 129 -5.21 -8.28 13.83
CA ARG A 129 -6.55 -8.89 13.81
C ARG A 129 -6.76 -9.96 12.74
N GLY A 130 -5.74 -10.32 11.94
CA GLY A 130 -5.92 -11.31 10.86
C GLY A 130 -4.61 -11.87 10.30
N ASP A 131 -4.29 -13.09 10.71
CA ASP A 131 -3.11 -13.89 10.34
C ASP A 131 -2.78 -13.93 8.83
N ASN A 132 -1.49 -14.23 8.60
CA ASN A 132 -0.80 -14.55 7.36
C ASN A 132 -0.63 -13.40 6.35
N ILE A 133 0.54 -12.74 6.46
CA ILE A 133 1.27 -12.29 5.27
C ILE A 133 1.91 -13.52 4.65
N VAL A 134 1.64 -13.74 3.37
CA VAL A 134 2.47 -14.59 2.52
C VAL A 134 3.88 -14.03 2.58
N SER A 135 4.76 -14.70 3.33
CA SER A 135 6.19 -14.51 3.24
C SER A 135 6.57 -14.68 1.78
N ALA A 136 6.99 -13.60 1.14
CA ALA A 136 7.68 -13.67 -0.14
C ALA A 136 9.10 -14.22 0.11
N SER A 137 9.18 -15.46 0.56
CA SER A 137 10.38 -16.30 0.50
C SER A 137 10.10 -17.44 -0.48
N GLY A 138 9.92 -17.06 -1.74
CA GLY A 138 10.22 -17.95 -2.86
C GLY A 138 11.46 -17.37 -3.51
N ILE A 139 12.50 -18.19 -3.69
CA ILE A 139 13.83 -17.89 -4.26
C ILE A 139 14.89 -17.61 -3.18
N VAL A 140 15.48 -18.66 -2.59
CA VAL A 140 16.83 -19.21 -2.89
C VAL A 140 17.18 -20.26 -1.83
N GLN A 141 17.12 -21.56 -2.17
CA GLN A 141 17.94 -22.65 -1.58
C GLN A 141 17.61 -23.95 -2.33
N GLY A 142 18.50 -24.61 -3.06
CA GLY A 142 19.90 -24.31 -3.35
C GLY A 142 20.34 -24.98 -4.64
N MET A 143 21.17 -24.28 -5.40
CA MET A 143 22.13 -24.92 -6.29
C MET A 143 23.36 -25.19 -5.43
N SER A 144 23.58 -26.45 -5.06
CA SER A 144 24.88 -26.90 -4.55
C SER A 144 25.52 -27.75 -5.63
N THR A 145 26.33 -27.10 -6.47
CA THR A 145 27.41 -27.74 -7.20
C THR A 145 28.52 -28.09 -6.22
N ALA A 146 28.96 -29.34 -6.22
CA ALA A 146 30.36 -29.71 -5.95
C ALA A 146 30.62 -31.13 -6.50
N GLU A 147 31.66 -31.20 -7.30
CA GLU A 147 32.28 -32.37 -7.93
C GLU A 147 33.04 -33.25 -6.92
N ASP A 148 33.31 -34.50 -7.35
CA ASP A 148 34.40 -35.42 -6.98
C ASP A 148 34.66 -35.79 -5.51
N VAL A 149 34.44 -37.08 -5.16
CA VAL A 149 35.49 -38.11 -4.91
C VAL A 149 34.94 -39.49 -5.31
#